data_AF-A0A0G0A5S3-F1
#
_entry.id   AF-A0A0G0A5S3-F1
#
_cell.length_a   1.000
_cell.length_b   1.000
_cell.length_c   1.000
_cell.angle_alpha   90.00
_cell.angle_beta   90.00
_cell.angle_gamma   90.00
#
_symmetry.space_group_name_H-M   'P 1'
#
loop_
_entity.id
_entity.type
_entity.pdbx_description
1 polymer ?
#
loop_
_entity_poly.entity_id
_entity_poly.type
_entity_poly.pdbx_seq_one_letter_code
_entity_poly.pdbx_strand_id
1 'polypeptide(L)'
;MMDIDLFKYVNDTYGHEAGDFVLKELANLFKDQIRETDVIARIGGEEFLLILQNTDLDGAKKLAEKIRAVVENKNLNPDEKENTPNKITISAGVSTFTKGSKKINLETDLLISADQAMYYAKKAGRNRVWVTDESILNNGKIGFDFHDALIERKKLSKLQVLLNKLRRK
;
A
#
# COMPACT_ATOMS: atom_id res chain seq x y z
N MET A 1 2.63 1.74 1.57
CA MET A 1 2.14 0.65 0.68
C MET A 1 0.89 0.05 1.28
N MET A 2 -0.05 -0.38 0.44
CA MET A 2 -1.32 -0.98 0.84
C MET A 2 -1.61 -2.19 -0.04
N ASP A 3 -2.20 -3.23 0.54
CA ASP A 3 -2.60 -4.45 -0.17
C ASP A 3 -3.94 -4.95 0.37
N ILE A 4 -4.83 -5.36 -0.53
CA ILE A 4 -6.18 -5.85 -0.20
C ILE A 4 -6.09 -7.23 0.44
N ASP A 5 -6.64 -7.36 1.65
CA ASP A 5 -6.60 -8.61 2.37
C ASP A 5 -7.48 -9.68 1.73
N LEU A 6 -6.89 -10.85 1.49
CA LEU A 6 -7.58 -12.02 0.94
C LEU A 6 -8.22 -11.74 -0.44
N PHE A 7 -7.62 -10.89 -1.27
CA PHE A 7 -8.19 -10.56 -2.58
C PHE A 7 -8.33 -11.77 -3.51
N LYS A 8 -7.42 -12.75 -3.42
CA LYS A 8 -7.60 -14.03 -4.11
C LYS A 8 -8.91 -14.72 -3.71
N TYR A 9 -9.27 -14.74 -2.43
CA TYR A 9 -10.54 -15.30 -1.97
C TYR A 9 -11.75 -14.56 -2.58
N VAL A 10 -11.65 -13.24 -2.76
CA VAL A 10 -12.68 -12.46 -3.46
C VAL A 10 -12.85 -12.97 -4.89
N ASN A 11 -11.75 -13.10 -5.65
CA ASN A 11 -11.83 -13.60 -7.03
C ASN A 11 -12.33 -15.05 -7.09
N ASP A 12 -11.84 -15.92 -6.22
CA ASP A 12 -12.19 -17.34 -6.21
C ASP A 12 -13.66 -17.57 -5.79
N THR A 13 -14.23 -16.68 -4.96
CA THR A 13 -15.61 -16.80 -4.45
C THR A 13 -16.63 -16.08 -5.32
N TYR A 14 -16.31 -14.88 -5.81
CA TYR A 14 -17.26 -13.98 -6.48
C TYR A 14 -16.92 -13.74 -7.95
N GLY A 15 -15.83 -14.31 -8.45
CA GLY A 15 -15.36 -14.15 -9.83
C GLY A 15 -14.49 -12.90 -10.03
N HIS A 16 -13.78 -12.89 -11.16
CA HIS A 16 -12.86 -11.80 -11.50
C HIS A 16 -13.56 -10.45 -11.73
N GLU A 17 -14.81 -10.45 -12.19
CA GLU A 17 -15.60 -9.22 -12.35
C GLU A 17 -15.83 -8.52 -11.00
N ALA A 18 -16.07 -9.29 -9.94
CA ALA A 18 -16.18 -8.77 -8.58
C ALA A 18 -14.84 -8.22 -8.08
N GLY A 19 -13.73 -8.91 -8.37
CA GLY A 19 -12.39 -8.41 -8.08
C GLY A 19 -12.11 -7.07 -8.75
N ASP A 20 -12.45 -6.94 -10.03
CA ASP A 20 -12.29 -5.70 -10.80
C ASP A 20 -13.17 -4.56 -10.25
N PHE A 21 -14.40 -4.88 -9.84
CA PHE A 21 -15.28 -3.94 -9.15
C PHE A 21 -14.65 -3.42 -7.85
N VAL A 22 -14.16 -4.33 -6.99
CA VAL A 22 -13.49 -3.96 -5.74
C VAL A 22 -12.29 -3.05 -5.99
N LEU A 23 -11.46 -3.36 -6.98
CA LEU A 23 -10.29 -2.56 -7.32
C LEU A 23 -10.66 -1.14 -7.77
N LYS A 24 -11.75 -0.98 -8.54
CA LYS A 24 -12.26 0.32 -8.98
C LYS A 24 -12.81 1.13 -7.81
N GLU A 25 -13.62 0.50 -6.96
CA GLU A 25 -14.19 1.15 -5.77
C GLU A 25 -13.09 1.65 -4.83
N LEU A 26 -12.09 0.82 -4.55
CA LEU A 26 -10.96 1.24 -3.72
C LEU A 26 -10.14 2.35 -4.37
N ALA A 27 -9.88 2.29 -5.67
CA ALA A 27 -9.14 3.34 -6.36
C ALA A 27 -9.84 4.71 -6.24
N ASN A 28 -11.17 4.74 -6.32
CA ASN A 28 -11.95 5.96 -6.12
C ASN A 28 -11.92 6.41 -4.66
N LEU A 29 -12.21 5.49 -3.73
CA LEU A 29 -12.16 5.75 -2.29
C LEU A 29 -10.83 6.35 -1.87
N PHE A 30 -9.71 5.78 -2.33
CA PHE A 30 -8.39 6.28 -1.98
C PHE A 30 -8.13 7.68 -2.54
N LYS A 31 -8.56 7.99 -3.77
CA LYS A 31 -8.43 9.34 -4.33
C LYS A 31 -9.17 10.37 -3.47
N ASP A 32 -10.34 10.01 -2.94
CA ASP A 32 -11.13 10.88 -2.07
C ASP A 32 -10.51 11.08 -0.67
N GLN A 33 -9.55 10.24 -0.28
CA GLN A 33 -8.89 10.34 1.03
C GLN A 33 -7.59 11.15 1.02
N ILE A 34 -7.02 11.46 -0.14
CA ILE A 34 -5.68 12.05 -0.26
C ILE A 34 -5.74 13.49 -0.79
N ARG A 35 -4.66 14.26 -0.59
CA ARG A 35 -4.56 15.63 -1.10
C ARG A 35 -4.18 15.64 -2.58
N GLU A 36 -4.39 16.76 -3.26
CA GLU A 36 -3.95 16.93 -4.66
C GLU A 36 -2.43 16.76 -4.84
N THR A 37 -1.64 17.08 -3.80
CA THR A 37 -0.18 16.92 -3.79
C THR A 37 0.26 15.47 -3.60
N ASP A 38 -0.61 14.64 -3.04
CA ASP A 38 -0.33 13.24 -2.76
C ASP A 38 -0.64 12.39 -4.00
N VAL A 39 0.02 11.24 -4.09
CA VAL A 39 -0.03 10.43 -5.30
C VAL A 39 -0.37 9.00 -4.94
N ILE A 40 -1.43 8.47 -5.53
CA ILE A 40 -1.74 7.06 -5.45
C ILE A 40 -1.57 6.36 -6.80
N ALA A 41 -0.96 5.18 -6.77
CA ALA A 41 -0.79 4.33 -7.94
C ALA A 41 -1.04 2.86 -7.60
N ARG A 42 -1.66 2.12 -8.51
CA ARG A 42 -1.72 0.65 -8.45
C ARG A 42 -0.41 0.09 -9.00
N ILE A 43 0.38 -0.53 -8.14
CA ILE A 43 1.72 -1.06 -8.48
C ILE A 43 1.71 -2.57 -8.74
N GLY A 44 0.70 -3.29 -8.24
CA GLY A 44 0.55 -4.73 -8.39
C GLY A 44 -0.87 -5.15 -8.77
N GLY A 45 -1.18 -6.43 -8.59
CA GLY A 45 -2.53 -6.97 -8.78
C GLY A 45 -3.51 -6.35 -7.80
N GLU A 46 -3.24 -6.48 -6.51
CA GLU A 46 -4.06 -5.93 -5.42
C GLU A 46 -3.33 -4.86 -4.58
N GLU A 47 -2.17 -4.41 -5.07
CA GLU A 47 -1.25 -3.53 -4.34
C GLU A 47 -1.32 -2.08 -4.83
N PHE A 48 -1.42 -1.16 -3.86
CA PHE A 48 -1.43 0.28 -4.07
C PHE A 48 -0.28 0.95 -3.32
N LEU A 49 0.36 1.90 -3.99
CA LEU A 49 1.40 2.76 -3.44
C LEU A 49 0.85 4.17 -3.28
N LEU A 50 0.93 4.70 -2.07
CA LEU A 50 0.63 6.08 -1.74
C LEU A 50 1.94 6.80 -1.40
N ILE A 51 2.23 7.88 -2.12
CA ILE A 51 3.38 8.76 -1.91
C ILE A 51 2.86 10.08 -1.34
N LEU A 52 3.35 10.42 -0.15
CA LEU A 52 2.94 11.61 0.59
C LEU A 52 4.05 12.65 0.56
N GLN A 53 3.72 13.88 0.16
CA GLN A 53 4.68 14.97 0.15
C GLN A 53 4.65 15.70 1.49
N ASN A 54 5.83 16.13 1.97
CA ASN A 54 5.97 16.95 3.18
C ASN A 54 5.20 16.41 4.39
N THR A 55 5.21 15.08 4.57
CA THR A 55 4.46 14.38 5.61
C THR A 55 5.44 13.55 6.43
N ASP A 56 5.40 13.71 7.75
CA ASP A 56 6.21 12.95 8.68
C ASP A 56 5.59 11.57 8.98
N LEU A 57 6.28 10.78 9.80
CA LEU A 57 5.86 9.41 10.13
C LEU A 57 4.49 9.37 10.80
N ASP A 58 4.22 10.30 11.73
CA ASP A 58 2.94 10.36 12.45
C ASP A 58 1.79 10.75 11.52
N GLY A 59 1.98 11.77 10.69
CA GLY A 59 1.00 12.18 9.68
C GLY A 59 0.71 11.05 8.68
N ALA A 60 1.74 10.37 8.20
CA ALA A 60 1.61 9.25 7.27
C ALA A 60 0.86 8.07 7.91
N LYS A 61 1.19 7.74 9.16
CA LYS A 61 0.52 6.69 9.93
C LYS A 61 -0.96 7.02 10.15
N LYS A 62 -1.28 8.25 10.57
CA LYS A 62 -2.66 8.71 10.78
C LYS A 62 -3.50 8.61 9.51
N LEU A 63 -2.94 9.03 8.37
CA LEU A 63 -3.62 8.91 7.08
C LEU A 63 -3.84 7.44 6.69
N ALA A 64 -2.83 6.58 6.85
CA ALA A 64 -2.97 5.15 6.58
C ALA A 64 -4.04 4.49 7.45
N GLU A 65 -4.09 4.81 8.75
CA GLU A 65 -5.12 4.29 9.66
C GLU A 65 -6.52 4.80 9.29
N LYS A 66 -6.63 6.08 8.91
CA LYS A 66 -7.89 6.64 8.41
C LYS A 66 -8.37 5.87 7.18
N ILE A 67 -7.50 5.68 6.18
CA ILE A 67 -7.84 4.95 4.95
C ILE A 67 -8.26 3.52 5.28
N ARG A 68 -7.49 2.81 6.12
CA ARG A 68 -7.81 1.45 6.56
C ARG A 68 -9.21 1.38 7.18
N ALA A 69 -9.52 2.27 8.12
CA ALA A 69 -10.83 2.31 8.77
C ALA A 69 -11.96 2.64 7.79
N VAL A 70 -11.74 3.53 6.82
CA VAL A 70 -12.74 3.83 5.78
C VAL A 70 -13.01 2.61 4.90
N VAL A 71 -11.98 1.86 4.52
CA VAL A 71 -12.14 0.61 3.75
C VAL A 71 -12.89 -0.45 4.55
N GLU A 72 -12.50 -0.69 5.80
CA GLU A 72 -13.14 -1.67 6.69
C GLU A 72 -14.65 -1.40 6.89
N ASN A 73 -15.02 -0.12 6.93
CA ASN A 73 -16.41 0.31 7.15
C ASN A 73 -17.22 0.48 5.85
N LYS A 74 -16.59 0.41 4.68
CA LYS A 74 -17.29 0.52 3.40
C LYS A 74 -18.13 -0.74 3.16
N ASN A 75 -19.45 -0.58 3.07
CA ASN A 75 -20.30 -1.58 2.45
C ASN A 75 -20.11 -1.51 0.93
N LEU A 76 -19.55 -2.57 0.35
CA LEU A 76 -19.33 -2.69 -1.09
C LEU A 76 -20.54 -3.27 -1.85
N ASN A 77 -21.52 -3.81 -1.13
CA ASN A 77 -22.72 -4.41 -1.71
C ASN A 77 -24.00 -3.91 -1.04
N PRO A 78 -24.32 -2.60 -1.13
CA PRO A 78 -25.52 -2.04 -0.50
C PRO A 78 -26.83 -2.57 -1.10
N ASP A 79 -26.80 -3.01 -2.36
CA ASP A 79 -27.97 -3.53 -3.09
C ASP A 79 -28.11 -5.06 -2.98
N GLU A 80 -27.29 -5.74 -2.17
CA GLU A 80 -27.27 -7.20 -1.99
C GLU A 80 -27.19 -7.98 -3.32
N LYS A 81 -26.43 -7.48 -4.29
CA LYS A 81 -26.21 -8.15 -5.57
C LYS A 81 -25.48 -9.47 -5.34
N GLU A 82 -25.90 -10.50 -6.07
CA GLU A 82 -25.15 -11.74 -6.14
C GLU A 82 -23.73 -11.47 -6.65
N ASN A 83 -22.78 -12.30 -6.22
CA ASN A 83 -21.39 -12.24 -6.65
C ASN A 83 -20.67 -10.91 -6.34
N THR A 84 -21.03 -10.22 -5.26
CA THR A 84 -20.30 -9.03 -4.77
C THR A 84 -19.98 -9.18 -3.28
N PRO A 85 -18.73 -8.98 -2.84
CA PRO A 85 -18.39 -9.05 -1.42
C PRO A 85 -19.02 -7.88 -0.66
N ASN A 86 -19.53 -8.14 0.55
CA ASN A 86 -20.10 -7.10 1.41
C ASN A 86 -19.04 -6.16 1.98
N LYS A 87 -17.89 -6.72 2.39
CA LYS A 87 -16.79 -6.01 3.05
C LYS A 87 -15.46 -6.58 2.61
N ILE A 88 -14.45 -5.73 2.69
CA ILE A 88 -13.04 -6.08 2.54
C ILE A 88 -12.22 -5.31 3.56
N THR A 89 -10.97 -5.70 3.76
CA THR A 89 -10.00 -4.92 4.53
C THR A 89 -8.71 -4.75 3.74
N ILE A 90 -7.87 -3.83 4.20
CA ILE A 90 -6.51 -3.68 3.67
C ILE A 90 -5.50 -3.79 4.80
N SER A 91 -4.33 -4.29 4.47
CA SER A 91 -3.13 -4.17 5.30
C SER A 91 -2.21 -3.13 4.71
N ALA A 92 -1.63 -2.28 5.54
CA ALA A 92 -0.76 -1.19 5.09
C ALA A 92 0.59 -1.19 5.82
N GLY A 93 1.62 -0.83 5.08
CA GLY A 93 2.95 -0.55 5.60
C GLY A 93 3.34 0.89 5.35
N VAL A 94 3.83 1.57 6.37
CA VAL A 94 4.25 2.98 6.31
C VAL A 94 5.74 3.07 6.61
N SER A 95 6.45 3.83 5.78
CA SER A 95 7.84 4.21 5.98
C SER A 95 8.00 5.70 5.65
N THR A 96 8.93 6.36 6.32
CA THR A 96 9.33 7.74 6.02
C THR A 96 10.83 7.88 6.10
N PHE A 97 11.34 8.96 5.51
CA PHE A 97 12.75 9.29 5.53
C PHE A 97 12.93 10.74 5.99
N THR A 98 13.99 11.00 6.76
CA THR A 98 14.32 12.35 7.21
C THR A 98 15.46 12.92 6.39
N LYS A 99 15.33 14.17 5.93
CA LYS A 99 16.36 14.85 5.13
C LYS A 99 17.68 14.92 5.93
N GLY A 100 18.69 14.15 5.54
CA GLY A 100 20.01 14.13 6.20
C GLY A 100 20.72 12.78 6.26
N SER A 101 20.02 11.67 6.00
CA SER A 101 20.56 10.31 6.03
C SER A 101 21.43 10.04 4.78
N LYS A 102 22.74 10.24 4.90
CA LYS A 102 23.72 10.28 3.78
C LYS A 102 23.97 8.97 3.01
N LYS A 103 23.21 7.89 3.22
CA LYS A 103 23.57 6.54 2.70
C LYS A 103 22.43 5.72 2.08
N ILE A 104 21.26 6.29 1.89
CA ILE A 104 20.07 5.53 1.50
C ILE A 104 19.71 5.89 0.04
N ASN A 105 19.49 4.88 -0.80
CA ASN A 105 18.79 5.10 -2.06
C ASN A 105 17.32 5.34 -1.70
N LEU A 106 17.03 6.62 -1.48
CA LEU A 106 15.78 7.11 -0.90
C LEU A 106 14.54 6.44 -1.48
N GLU A 107 14.51 6.22 -2.79
CA GLU A 107 13.34 5.67 -3.48
C GLU A 107 13.20 4.16 -3.22
N THR A 108 14.30 3.42 -3.37
CA THR A 108 14.34 1.95 -3.21
C THR A 108 14.13 1.52 -1.76
N ASP A 109 14.86 2.15 -0.84
CA ASP A 109 14.87 1.74 0.56
C ASP A 109 13.54 2.10 1.26
N LEU A 110 12.90 3.21 0.86
CA LEU A 110 11.56 3.55 1.36
C LEU A 110 10.51 2.54 0.92
N LEU A 111 10.52 2.15 -0.36
CA LEU A 111 9.57 1.18 -0.90
C LEU A 111 9.71 -0.16 -0.19
N ILE A 112 10.95 -0.65 -0.11
CA ILE A 112 11.31 -1.88 0.59
C ILE A 112 10.82 -1.85 2.05
N SER A 113 11.06 -0.75 2.76
CA SER A 113 10.65 -0.60 4.15
C SER A 113 9.14 -0.63 4.31
N ALA A 114 8.41 0.02 3.39
CA ALA A 114 6.96 0.00 3.36
C ALA A 114 6.42 -1.39 3.02
N ASP A 115 7.07 -2.14 2.13
CA ASP A 115 6.70 -3.53 1.80
C ASP A 115 6.85 -4.44 3.01
N GLN A 116 8.00 -4.36 3.66
CA GLN A 116 8.27 -5.17 4.85
C GLN A 116 7.30 -4.83 5.99
N ALA A 117 6.99 -3.55 6.21
CA ALA A 117 5.95 -3.15 7.15
C ALA A 117 4.60 -3.77 6.79
N MET A 118 4.19 -3.70 5.52
CA MET A 118 2.93 -4.27 5.05
C MET A 118 2.90 -5.80 5.23
N TYR A 119 4.02 -6.48 5.01
CA TYR A 119 4.18 -7.89 5.29
C TYR A 119 3.96 -8.22 6.78
N TYR A 120 4.55 -7.43 7.70
CA TYR A 120 4.31 -7.59 9.14
C TYR A 120 2.85 -7.32 9.51
N ALA A 121 2.20 -6.32 8.90
CA ALA A 121 0.78 -6.07 9.09
C ALA A 121 -0.06 -7.32 8.74
N LYS A 122 0.24 -7.97 7.61
CA LYS A 122 -0.45 -9.20 7.21
C LYS A 122 -0.17 -10.36 8.16
N LYS A 123 1.09 -10.57 8.53
CA LYS A 123 1.51 -11.63 9.46
C LYS A 123 0.88 -11.48 10.84
N ALA A 124 0.72 -10.25 11.32
CA ALA A 124 0.16 -9.98 12.64
C ALA A 124 -1.38 -10.10 12.70
N GLY A 125 -2.04 -10.46 11.61
CA GLY A 125 -3.49 -10.72 11.57
C GLY A 125 -4.27 -9.83 10.61
N ARG A 126 -3.60 -9.12 9.70
CA ARG A 126 -4.22 -8.27 8.66
C ARG A 126 -5.02 -7.09 9.24
N ASN A 127 -5.71 -6.35 8.37
CA ASN A 127 -6.54 -5.20 8.71
C ASN A 127 -5.86 -4.25 9.70
N ARG A 128 -4.64 -3.84 9.40
CA ARG A 128 -3.84 -2.97 10.27
C ARG A 128 -2.79 -2.21 9.50
N VAL A 129 -2.28 -1.16 10.14
CA VAL A 129 -1.10 -0.44 9.70
C VAL A 129 0.09 -0.91 10.52
N TRP A 130 1.19 -1.25 9.84
CA TRP A 130 2.50 -1.38 10.48
C TRP A 130 3.39 -0.24 10.02
N VAL A 131 4.30 0.17 10.90
CA VAL A 131 5.23 1.26 10.62
C VAL A 131 6.65 0.74 10.79
N THR A 132 7.51 1.07 9.83
CA THR A 132 8.96 0.86 9.93
C THR A 132 9.64 2.22 9.92
N ASP A 133 10.60 2.41 10.82
CA ASP A 133 11.47 3.58 10.82
C ASP A 133 12.90 3.20 10.38
N GLU A 134 13.73 4.21 10.11
CA GLU A 134 15.12 4.05 9.65
C GLU A 134 15.99 3.17 10.58
N SER A 135 15.63 3.02 11.86
CA SER A 135 16.41 2.20 12.80
C SER A 135 16.33 0.70 12.47
N ILE A 136 15.25 0.25 11.82
CA ILE A 136 15.06 -1.13 11.41
C ILE A 136 15.94 -1.46 10.20
N LEU A 137 16.13 -0.51 9.29
CA LEU A 137 17.02 -0.63 8.13
C LEU A 137 18.50 -0.71 8.53
N ASN A 138 18.93 0.13 9.48
CA ASN A 138 20.33 0.23 9.89
C ASN A 138 20.86 -1.01 10.65
N ASN A 139 19.96 -1.84 11.20
CA ASN A 139 20.34 -2.98 12.03
C ASN A 139 20.62 -4.28 11.25
N GLY A 140 20.60 -4.27 9.91
CA GLY A 140 21.02 -5.40 9.07
C GLY A 140 20.23 -6.71 9.25
N LYS A 141 19.12 -6.68 10.00
CA LYS A 141 18.29 -7.86 10.34
C LYS A 141 17.23 -8.18 9.29
N ILE A 142 17.42 -7.75 8.05
CA ILE A 142 16.40 -7.91 7.01
C ILE A 142 16.84 -9.07 6.11
N GLY A 143 16.29 -10.25 6.38
CA GLY A 143 16.41 -11.40 5.50
C GLY A 143 15.57 -11.18 4.25
N PHE A 144 16.23 -10.80 3.15
CA PHE A 144 15.62 -10.80 1.82
C PHE A 144 15.73 -12.20 1.23
N ASP A 145 14.59 -12.82 0.90
CA ASP A 145 14.59 -14.05 0.12
C ASP A 145 14.67 -13.70 -1.38
N PHE A 146 15.29 -14.58 -2.18
CA PHE A 146 15.56 -14.33 -3.61
C PHE A 146 14.28 -14.21 -4.46
N HIS A 147 13.15 -14.74 -3.99
CA HIS A 147 11.84 -14.60 -4.64
C HIS A 147 11.31 -13.16 -4.54
N ASP A 148 11.57 -12.49 -3.41
CA ASP A 148 11.15 -11.11 -3.17
C ASP A 148 11.90 -10.14 -4.11
N ALA A 149 13.16 -10.43 -4.42
CA ALA A 149 13.98 -9.56 -5.26
C ALA A 149 13.41 -9.31 -6.68
N LEU A 150 12.72 -10.29 -7.30
CA LEU A 150 12.14 -10.13 -8.64
C LEU A 150 10.84 -9.31 -8.60
N ILE A 151 10.03 -9.51 -7.55
CA ILE A 151 8.80 -8.75 -7.30
C ILE A 151 9.17 -7.28 -7.02
N GLU A 152 10.16 -7.07 -6.17
CA GLU A 152 10.70 -5.75 -5.85
C GLU A 152 11.24 -5.03 -7.09
N ARG A 153 11.96 -5.72 -7.99
CA ARG A 153 12.42 -5.10 -9.26
C ARG A 153 11.27 -4.56 -10.12
N LYS A 154 10.14 -5.29 -10.21
CA LYS A 154 8.97 -4.82 -10.96
C LYS A 154 8.31 -3.63 -10.28
N LYS A 155 8.17 -3.65 -8.96
CA LYS A 155 7.63 -2.53 -8.18
C LYS A 155 8.51 -1.28 -8.30
N LEU A 156 9.83 -1.44 -8.19
CA LEU A 156 10.82 -0.37 -8.36
C LEU A 156 10.77 0.26 -9.76
N SER A 157 10.63 -0.54 -10.81
CA SER A 157 10.48 -0.01 -12.17
C SER A 157 9.23 0.87 -12.31
N LYS A 158 8.09 0.44 -11.76
CA LYS A 158 6.85 1.23 -11.75
C LYS A 158 6.99 2.49 -10.90
N LEU A 159 7.66 2.41 -9.74
CA LEU A 159 7.97 3.55 -8.90
C LEU A 159 8.81 4.58 -9.66
N GLN A 160 9.87 4.16 -10.36
CA GLN A 160 10.72 5.07 -11.11
C GLN A 160 9.94 5.82 -12.20
N VAL A 161 9.04 5.11 -12.91
CA VAL A 161 8.14 5.72 -13.89
C VAL A 161 7.22 6.75 -13.24
N LEU A 162 6.67 6.43 -12.06
CA LEU A 162 5.80 7.34 -11.32
C LEU A 162 6.56 8.60 -10.88
N LEU A 163 7.74 8.44 -10.27
CA LEU A 163 8.57 9.55 -9.81
C LEU A 163 9.03 10.45 -10.97
N ASN A 164 9.35 9.87 -12.13
CA ASN A 164 9.68 10.63 -13.32
C ASN A 164 8.50 11.47 -13.85
N LYS A 165 7.26 10.99 -13.70
CA LYS A 165 6.06 11.78 -14.04
C LYS A 165 5.85 12.92 -13.06
N LEU A 166 6.11 12.71 -11.77
CA LEU A 166 5.97 13.75 -10.75
C LEU A 166 7.01 14.85 -10.90
N ARG A 167 8.25 14.52 -11.25
CA ARG A 167 9.32 15.50 -11.53
C ARG A 167 9.06 16.39 -12.75
N ARG A 168 8.14 16.01 -13.64
CA ARG A 168 7.82 16.73 -14.88
C ARG A 168 6.59 17.64 -14.76
N LYS A 169 5.89 17.60 -13.63
CA LYS A 169 4.80 18.54 -13.29
C LYS A 169 5.36 19.69 -12.49
#